data_AF-A0A8J3EJC6-F1
#
_entry.id   AF-A0A8J3EJC6-F1
#
_cell.length_a   1.000
_cell.length_b   1.000
_cell.length_c   1.000
_cell.angle_alpha   90.00
_cell.angle_beta   90.00
_cell.angle_gamma   90.00
#
_symmetry.space_group_name_H-M   'P 1'
#
loop_
_entity.id
_entity.type
_entity.pdbx_description
1 polymer ?
#
loop_
_entity_poly.entity_id
_entity_poly.type
_entity_poly.pdbx_seq_one_letter_code
_entity_poly.pdbx_strand_id
1 'polypeptide(L)'
;MESELFGYEKGAFTGETGRKIGKIEFADGGTLFLDEIGAMSLPIQAKLLRVLQFKTMQELEVMKSFVERQRNAGMNVQILSGDEARER
;
A
#
# COMPACT_ATOMS: atom_id res chain seq x y z
N MET A 1 4.69 -8.63 4.63
CA MET A 1 4.75 -7.16 4.55
C MET A 1 4.31 -6.58 3.21
N GLU A 2 5.04 -6.75 2.09
CA GLU A 2 4.65 -6.11 0.82
C GLU A 2 3.23 -6.53 0.35
N SER A 3 2.97 -7.83 0.31
CA SER A 3 1.65 -8.39 -0.03
C SER A 3 0.53 -8.02 0.93
N GLU A 4 0.84 -7.60 2.15
CA GLU A 4 -0.16 -7.11 3.13
C GLU A 4 -0.47 -5.63 2.91
N LEU A 5 0.55 -4.84 2.59
CA LEU A 5 0.40 -3.40 2.37
C LEU A 5 -0.29 -3.12 1.02
N PHE A 6 0.16 -3.80 -0.03
CA PHE A 6 -0.27 -3.54 -1.39
C PHE A 6 -1.29 -4.55 -1.90
N GLY A 7 -1.33 -5.76 -1.36
CA GLY A 7 -2.15 -6.84 -1.92
C GLY A 7 -1.50 -7.46 -3.16
N TYR A 8 -2.19 -8.41 -3.77
CA TYR A 8 -1.78 -9.08 -5.01
C TYR A 8 -2.97 -9.71 -5.72
N GLU A 9 -2.81 -9.94 -7.02
CA GLU A 9 -3.78 -10.64 -7.85
C GLU A 9 -3.47 -12.14 -7.92
N LYS A 10 -4.46 -12.91 -8.37
CA LYS A 10 -4.26 -14.34 -8.62
C LYS A 10 -3.15 -14.53 -9.66
N GLY A 11 -2.13 -15.32 -9.30
CA GLY A 11 -0.99 -15.61 -10.18
C GLY A 11 0.12 -14.55 -10.12
N ALA A 12 0.17 -13.74 -9.06
CA ALA A 12 1.26 -12.81 -8.83
C ALA A 12 2.58 -13.53 -8.46
N PHE A 13 2.49 -14.68 -7.80
CA PHE A 13 3.58 -15.57 -7.47
C PHE A 13 3.13 -17.06 -7.54
N THR A 14 4.09 -17.97 -7.41
CA THR A 14 3.83 -19.41 -7.46
C THR A 14 3.20 -19.89 -6.16
N GLY A 15 1.90 -20.16 -6.19
CA GLY A 15 1.17 -20.79 -5.08
C GLY A 15 -0.10 -20.07 -4.64
N GLU A 16 -0.41 -18.87 -5.15
CA GLU A 16 -1.67 -18.22 -4.78
C GLU A 16 -2.86 -18.79 -5.53
N THR A 17 -3.92 -19.06 -4.77
CA THR A 17 -5.20 -19.54 -5.28
C THR A 17 -6.18 -18.41 -5.60
N GLY A 18 -5.86 -17.16 -5.23
CA GLY A 18 -6.77 -16.02 -5.39
C GLY A 18 -6.13 -14.65 -5.20
N ARG A 19 -6.98 -13.63 -5.21
CA ARG A 19 -6.64 -12.22 -4.98
C ARG A 19 -6.56 -11.93 -3.48
N LYS A 20 -5.64 -11.04 -3.08
CA LYS A 20 -5.58 -10.45 -1.73
C LYS A 20 -5.65 -8.94 -1.82
N ILE A 21 -6.63 -8.35 -1.14
CA ILE A 21 -6.75 -6.89 -0.98
C ILE A 21 -5.68 -6.42 0.02
N GLY A 22 -4.93 -5.38 -0.35
CA GLY A 22 -3.92 -4.76 0.50
C GLY A 22 -4.50 -3.71 1.45
N LYS A 23 -3.75 -3.37 2.51
CA LYS A 23 -4.14 -2.32 3.47
C LYS A 23 -4.37 -0.95 2.82
N ILE A 24 -3.64 -0.63 1.75
CA ILE A 24 -3.82 0.63 1.01
C ILE A 24 -5.20 0.67 0.34
N GLU A 25 -5.57 -0.38 -0.38
CA GLU A 25 -6.89 -0.48 -1.03
C GLU A 25 -8.02 -0.50 0.00
N PHE A 26 -7.80 -1.20 1.12
CA PHE A 26 -8.76 -1.23 2.20
C PHE A 26 -8.99 0.14 2.86
N ALA A 27 -7.95 0.98 2.90
CA ALA A 27 -8.01 2.32 3.46
C ALA A 27 -8.42 3.39 2.43
N ASP A 28 -8.85 3.01 1.22
CA ASP A 28 -9.32 3.96 0.21
C ASP A 28 -10.52 4.76 0.75
N GLY A 29 -10.46 6.09 0.59
CA GLY A 29 -11.39 7.04 1.20
C GLY A 29 -11.31 7.18 2.73
N GLY A 30 -10.36 6.51 3.40
CA GLY A 30 -10.15 6.53 4.85
C GLY A 30 -8.77 7.02 5.28
N THR A 31 -8.28 6.51 6.41
CA THR A 31 -6.96 6.85 6.97
C THR A 31 -6.11 5.60 7.14
N LEU A 32 -4.90 5.61 6.57
CA LEU A 32 -3.90 4.56 6.76
C LEU A 32 -2.90 5.00 7.85
N PHE A 33 -2.81 4.21 8.92
CA PHE A 33 -1.80 4.36 9.96
C PHE A 33 -0.59 3.51 9.65
N LEU A 34 0.60 4.11 9.74
CA LEU A 34 1.87 3.41 9.55
C LEU A 34 2.76 3.67 10.76
N ASP A 35 3.22 2.58 11.35
CA ASP A 35 4.27 2.57 12.36
C ASP A 35 5.51 1.85 11.79
N GLU A 36 6.66 2.07 12.41
CA GLU A 36 7.94 1.43 12.07
C GLU A 36 8.32 1.55 10.59
N ILE A 37 8.01 2.69 9.95
CA ILE A 37 8.31 2.90 8.52
C ILE A 37 9.80 2.72 8.20
N GLY A 38 10.67 2.98 9.18
CA GLY A 38 12.12 2.77 9.07
C GLY A 38 12.55 1.29 9.03
N ALA A 39 11.70 0.37 9.48
CA ALA A 39 11.94 -1.08 9.39
C ALA A 39 11.55 -1.67 8.03
N MET A 40 10.83 -0.91 7.18
CA MET A 40 10.47 -1.36 5.84
C MET A 40 11.69 -1.38 4.92
N SER A 41 11.74 -2.31 3.97
CA SER A 41 12.79 -2.33 2.95
C SER A 41 12.69 -1.11 2.03
N LEU A 42 13.82 -0.62 1.50
CA LEU A 42 13.86 0.53 0.58
C LEU A 42 12.91 0.39 -0.63
N PRO A 43 12.75 -0.79 -1.26
CA PRO A 43 11.75 -0.97 -2.33
C PRO A 43 10.32 -0.72 -1.87
N ILE A 44 9.95 -1.18 -0.68
CA ILE A 44 8.62 -0.98 -0.09
C ILE A 44 8.41 0.51 0.22
N GLN A 45 9.39 1.18 0.81
CA GLN A 45 9.34 2.62 1.09
C GLN A 45 9.16 3.44 -0.20
N ALA A 46 9.92 3.11 -1.26
CA ALA A 46 9.80 3.79 -2.55
C ALA A 46 8.42 3.57 -3.18
N LYS A 47 7.85 2.36 -3.10
CA LYS A 47 6.51 2.04 -3.61
C LYS A 47 5.42 2.76 -2.81
N LEU A 48 5.56 2.82 -1.48
CA LEU A 48 4.68 3.59 -0.61
C LEU A 48 4.72 5.08 -0.96
N LEU A 49 5.92 5.66 -1.14
CA LEU A 49 6.07 7.06 -1.52
C LEU A 49 5.34 7.38 -2.84
N ARG A 50 5.40 6.48 -3.82
CA ARG A 50 4.66 6.63 -5.08
C ARG A 50 3.14 6.62 -4.85
N VAL A 51 2.63 5.72 -4.01
CA VAL A 51 1.19 5.70 -3.65
C VAL A 51 0.75 7.00 -2.98
N LEU A 52 1.60 7.61 -2.16
CA LEU A 52 1.31 8.88 -1.49
C LEU A 52 1.38 10.09 -2.42
N GLN A 53 2.37 10.11 -3.32
CA GLN A 53 2.59 11.21 -4.27
C GLN A 53 1.52 11.25 -5.37
N PHE A 54 1.12 10.09 -5.86
CA PHE A 54 0.13 9.97 -6.91
C PHE A 54 -1.24 9.67 -6.28
N LYS A 55 -2.02 10.72 -6.03
CA LYS A 55 -3.47 10.60 -5.70
C LYS A 55 -4.25 9.82 -6.77
N THR A 56 -3.67 9.64 -7.97
CA THR A 56 -4.15 8.77 -9.04
C THR A 56 -2.97 8.00 -9.62
N MET A 57 -2.95 6.68 -9.42
CA MET A 57 -1.92 5.77 -9.94
C MET A 57 -2.11 5.56 -11.44
N GLN A 58 -1.74 6.55 -12.28
CA GLN A 58 -1.82 6.40 -13.74
C GLN A 58 -0.46 6.35 -14.46
N GLU A 59 0.68 6.62 -13.81
CA GLU A 59 1.95 6.78 -14.53
C GLU A 59 3.12 5.93 -13.99
N LEU A 60 2.89 4.63 -13.79
CA LEU A 60 3.98 3.67 -13.60
C LEU A 60 3.76 2.41 -14.43
N GLU A 61 4.31 2.42 -15.65
CA GLU A 61 4.22 1.34 -16.64
C GLU A 61 5.04 0.08 -16.30
N VAL A 62 5.45 -0.12 -15.05
CA VAL A 62 6.28 -1.26 -14.64
C VAL A 62 5.47 -2.35 -13.90
N MET A 63 4.17 -2.18 -13.67
CA MET A 63 3.37 -3.19 -12.96
C MET A 63 1.91 -3.26 -13.43
N LYS A 64 1.70 -3.59 -14.72
CA LYS A 64 0.37 -3.57 -15.37
C LYS A 64 -0.74 -4.35 -14.67
N SER A 65 -0.44 -5.32 -13.80
CA SER A 65 -1.46 -6.04 -13.01
C SER A 65 -1.94 -5.31 -11.74
N PHE A 66 -1.24 -4.26 -11.29
CA PHE A 66 -1.50 -3.57 -10.02
C PHE A 66 -2.22 -2.22 -10.17
N VAL A 67 -2.08 -1.59 -11.34
CA VAL A 67 -2.33 -0.14 -11.52
C VAL A 67 -3.81 0.18 -11.84
N GLU A 68 -4.58 -0.74 -12.41
CA GLU A 68 -5.88 -0.41 -13.01
C GLU A 68 -7.05 -0.19 -12.02
N ARG A 69 -6.91 -0.45 -10.72
CA ARG A 69 -8.07 -0.44 -9.79
C ARG A 69 -7.98 0.50 -8.58
N GLN A 70 -6.83 1.11 -8.29
CA GLN A 70 -6.69 1.98 -7.12
C GLN A 70 -7.09 3.42 -7.47
N ARG A 71 -8.40 3.74 -7.42
CA ARG A 71 -8.88 5.12 -7.53
C ARG A 71 -8.86 5.76 -6.15
N ASN A 72 -7.66 6.13 -5.65
CA ASN A 72 -7.44 6.75 -4.34
C ASN A 72 -8.18 8.09 -4.19
N ALA A 73 -9.47 8.04 -3.89
CA ALA A 73 -10.28 9.23 -3.68
C ALA A 73 -10.09 9.71 -2.23
N GLY A 74 -8.92 10.30 -1.94
CA GLY A 74 -8.72 11.06 -0.70
C GLY A 74 -8.25 10.29 0.53
N MET A 75 -7.50 9.19 0.36
CA MET A 75 -6.85 8.51 1.48
C MET A 75 -5.89 9.45 2.22
N ASN A 76 -6.02 9.55 3.54
CA ASN A 76 -5.07 10.25 4.42
C ASN A 76 -4.07 9.24 4.98
N VAL A 77 -2.82 9.65 5.15
CA VAL A 77 -1.80 8.82 5.79
C VAL A 77 -1.26 9.52 7.01
N GLN A 78 -1.32 8.81 8.13
CA GLN A 78 -0.80 9.28 9.41
C GLN A 78 0.35 8.37 9.84
N ILE A 79 1.53 8.96 9.95
CA ILE A 79 2.71 8.28 10.47
C ILE A 79 2.66 8.44 11.98
N LEU A 80 2.67 7.31 12.69
CA LEU A 80 2.73 7.29 14.14
C LEU A 80 4.20 7.23 14.56
N SER A 81 4.56 8.04 15.55
CA SER A 81 5.79 7.79 16.30
C SER A 81 5.57 6.59 17.23
N GLY A 82 6.66 5.85 17.56
CA GLY A 82 6.55 4.57 18.27
C GLY A 82 5.86 4.62 19.64
N ASP A 83 5.76 5.81 20.25
CA ASP A 83 4.99 6.02 21.47
C ASP A 83 3.48 6.17 21.21
N GLU A 84 3.08 6.74 20.07
CA GLU A 84 1.67 6.95 19.68
C GLU A 84 0.99 5.67 19.16
N ALA A 85 1.75 4.73 18.62
CA ALA A 85 1.23 3.46 18.12
C ALA A 85 0.82 2.49 19.24
N ARG A 86 1.39 2.64 20.44
CA ARG A 86 1.12 1.76 21.60
C ARG A 86 -0.15 2.12 22.37
N GLU A 87 -0.72 3.30 22.14
CA GLU A 87 -1.89 3.81 22.84
C GLU A 87 -3.22 3.64 22.07
N ARG A 88 -3.23 2.94 20.92
CA ARG A 88 -4.43 2.67 20.11
C ARG A 88 -4.52 1.24 19.62
#